data_AF-A0A1H6Q7B0-F1
#
_entry.id   AF-A0A1H6Q7B0-F1
#
_cell.length_a   1.000
_cell.length_b   1.000
_cell.length_c   1.000
_cell.angle_alpha   90.00
_cell.angle_beta   90.00
_cell.angle_gamma   90.00
#
_symmetry.space_group_name_H-M   'P 1'
#
loop_
_entity.id
_entity.type
_entity.pdbx_description
1 polymer ?
#
loop_
_entity_poly.entity_id
_entity_poly.type
_entity_poly.pdbx_seq_one_letter_code
_entity_poly.pdbx_strand_id
1 'polypeptide(L)' 'MEAPSQEAAPLCKCGECDQIFIDLNPQTDCEEYPCDGLIELELLGKGENSFYGCPTCKTDSFLQDSKL' A
#
# COMPACT_ATOMS: atom_id res chain seq x y z
N MET A 1 -12.47 24.22 -15.45
CA MET A 1 -12.47 22.74 -15.45
C MET A 1 -11.44 22.37 -14.41
N GLU A 2 -11.88 22.05 -13.20
CA GLU A 2 -10.99 21.54 -12.16
C GLU A 2 -10.47 20.19 -12.67
N ALA A 3 -9.14 20.05 -12.76
CA ALA A 3 -8.55 18.74 -13.05
C ALA A 3 -9.02 17.77 -11.96
N PRO A 4 -9.34 16.51 -12.29
CA PRO A 4 -9.65 15.52 -11.26
C PRO A 4 -8.49 15.53 -10.27
N SER A 5 -8.79 15.83 -9.01
CA SER A 5 -7.82 15.80 -7.93
C SER A 5 -7.24 14.38 -7.92
N GLN A 6 -6.04 14.22 -8.48
CA GLN A 6 -5.37 12.93 -8.48
C GLN A 6 -5.11 12.62 -7.01
N GLU A 7 -5.80 11.62 -6.47
CA GLU A 7 -5.60 11.16 -5.11
C GLU A 7 -4.14 10.69 -5.02
N ALA A 8 -3.38 11.32 -4.12
CA ALA A 8 -2.01 10.94 -3.82
C ALA A 8 -2.02 10.18 -2.50
N ALA A 9 -1.29 9.08 -2.45
CA ALA A 9 -1.20 8.26 -1.25
C ALA A 9 0.20 7.64 -1.16
N PRO A 10 0.67 7.31 0.06
CA PRO A 10 1.89 6.53 0.22
C PRO A 10 1.69 5.14 -0.37
N LEU A 11 2.73 4.65 -1.05
CA LEU A 11 2.68 3.38 -1.78
C LEU A 11 3.71 2.39 -1.23
N CYS A 12 3.36 1.11 -1.26
CA CYS A 12 4.27 0.00 -0.99
C CYS A 12 4.24 -1.02 -2.13
N LYS A 13 5.33 -1.77 -2.29
CA LYS A 13 5.47 -2.77 -3.35
C LYS A 13 5.75 -4.12 -2.72
N CYS A 14 5.04 -5.14 -3.17
CA CYS A 14 5.32 -6.50 -2.76
C CYS A 14 6.44 -7.08 -3.64
N GLY A 15 7.59 -7.43 -3.05
CA GLY A 15 8.73 -8.00 -3.78
C GLY A 15 8.50 -9.41 -4.33
N GLU A 16 7.43 -10.10 -3.91
CA GLU A 16 7.10 -11.46 -4.36
C GLU A 16 6.15 -11.46 -5.57
N CYS A 17 5.06 -10.67 -5.54
CA CYS A 17 4.10 -10.59 -6.65
C CYS A 17 4.30 -9.35 -7.56
N ASP A 18 5.28 -8.51 -7.25
CA ASP A 18 5.67 -7.29 -7.97
C ASP A 18 4.56 -6.22 -8.11
N GLN A 19 3.47 -6.35 -7.36
CA GLN A 19 2.36 -5.39 -7.35
C GLN A 19 2.62 -4.20 -6.42
N ILE A 20 2.09 -3.03 -6.81
CA ILE A 20 2.10 -1.80 -6.03
C ILE A 20 0.74 -1.62 -5.37
N PHE A 21 0.76 -1.25 -4.10
CA PHE A 21 -0.42 -1.09 -3.25
C PHE A 21 -0.41 0.28 -2.59
N ILE A 22 -1.60 0.75 -2.22
CA ILE A 22 -1.74 1.87 -1.29
C ILE A 22 -1.35 1.39 0.11
N ASP A 23 -0.36 2.03 0.70
CA ASP A 23 0.08 1.75 2.05
C ASP A 23 -0.85 2.45 3.05
N LEU A 24 -1.67 1.65 3.74
CA LEU A 24 -2.60 2.13 4.77
C LEU A 24 -1.94 2.33 6.14
N ASN A 25 -0.69 1.90 6.30
CA ASN A 25 0.09 2.08 7.51
C ASN A 25 1.46 2.70 7.20
N PRO A 26 1.46 3.87 6.53
CA PRO A 26 2.70 4.50 6.12
C PRO A 26 3.50 4.90 7.36
N GLN A 27 4.83 4.77 7.27
CA GLN A 27 5.70 5.42 8.24
C GLN A 27 5.51 6.95 8.17
N THR A 28 5.81 7.65 9.26
CA THR A 28 5.83 9.12 9.26
C THR A 28 6.81 9.62 8.17
N ASP A 29 6.40 10.63 7.39
CA ASP A 29 7.16 11.20 6.26
C ASP A 29 7.35 10.30 5.03
N CYS A 30 6.41 9.37 4.74
CA CYS A 30 6.40 8.67 3.45
C CYS A 30 5.99 9.59 2.28
N GLU A 31 6.65 9.43 1.13
CA GLU A 31 6.33 10.15 -0.10
C GLU A 31 5.01 9.65 -0.69
N GLU A 32 4.16 10.57 -1.13
CA GLU A 32 2.85 10.27 -1.70
C GLU A 32 2.91 10.32 -3.23
N TYR A 33 2.35 9.32 -3.89
CA TYR A 33 2.32 9.21 -5.34
C TYR A 33 0.87 9.13 -5.85
N PRO A 34 0.59 9.53 -7.10
CA PRO A 34 -0.73 9.37 -7.70
C PRO A 34 -1.15 7.89 -7.67
N CYS A 35 -2.30 7.59 -7.05
CA CYS A 35 -2.73 6.22 -6.76
C CYS A 35 -3.99 5.78 -7.52
N ASP A 36 -4.29 6.42 -8.65
CA ASP A 36 -5.48 6.13 -9.46
C ASP A 36 -5.47 4.67 -9.98
N GLY A 37 -6.49 3.90 -9.61
CA GLY A 37 -6.63 2.50 -10.01
C GLY A 37 -5.73 1.50 -9.27
N LEU A 38 -5.02 1.92 -8.22
CA LEU A 38 -4.28 1.01 -7.34
C LEU A 38 -5.21 0.37 -6.30
N ILE A 39 -4.79 -0.80 -5.81
CA ILE A 39 -5.51 -1.54 -4.76
C ILE A 39 -4.85 -1.33 -3.40
N GLU A 40 -5.65 -1.38 -2.35
CA GLU A 40 -5.19 -1.24 -0.96
C GLU A 40 -4.63 -2.56 -0.41
N LEU A 41 -3.79 -2.45 0.63
CA LEU A 41 -3.43 -3.61 1.44
C LEU A 41 -4.66 -4.18 2.16
N GLU A 42 -4.64 -5.49 2.41
CA GLU A 42 -5.71 -6.18 3.14
C GLU A 42 -5.36 -6.27 4.62
N LEU A 43 -6.33 -6.01 5.50
CA LEU A 43 -6.18 -6.28 6.93
C LEU A 43 -6.25 -7.79 7.19
N LEU A 44 -5.10 -8.39 7.45
CA LEU A 44 -4.91 -9.81 7.74
C LEU A 44 -4.76 -10.04 9.25
N GLY A 45 -4.89 -11.30 9.68
CA GLY A 45 -4.79 -11.68 11.10
C GLY A 45 -6.11 -11.60 11.87
N LYS A 46 -6.07 -11.82 13.19
CA LYS A 46 -7.24 -11.76 14.08
C LYS A 46 -6.88 -11.10 15.41
N GLY A 47 -7.72 -10.16 15.86
CA GLY A 47 -7.55 -9.47 17.14
C GLY A 47 -6.29 -8.61 17.15
N GLU A 48 -5.51 -8.70 18.23
CA GLU A 48 -4.29 -7.89 18.44
C GLU A 48 -3.15 -8.21 17.45
N ASN A 49 -3.25 -9.33 16.73
CA ASN A 49 -2.28 -9.73 15.70
C ASN A 49 -2.74 -9.34 14.29
N SER A 50 -3.61 -8.33 14.15
CA SER A 50 -4.01 -7.84 12.83
C SER A 50 -2.90 -6.98 12.21
N PHE A 51 -2.63 -7.15 10.93
CA PHE A 51 -1.62 -6.40 10.18
C PHE A 51 -2.11 -6.15 8.75
N TYR A 52 -1.66 -5.06 8.12
CA TYR A 52 -1.91 -4.82 6.70
C TYR A 52 -0.90 -5.59 5.86
N GLY A 53 -1.37 -6.44 4.95
CA GLY A 53 -0.53 -7.30 4.14
C GLY A 53 -0.96 -7.36 2.67
N CYS A 54 -0.08 -7.91 1.83
CA CYS A 54 -0.37 -8.10 0.42
C CYS A 54 -1.59 -9.05 0.25
N PRO A 55 -2.67 -8.64 -0.45
CA PRO A 55 -3.85 -9.48 -0.64
C PRO A 55 -3.57 -10.75 -1.46
N THR A 56 -2.50 -10.74 -2.26
CA THR A 56 -2.07 -11.88 -3.06
C THR A 56 -1.22 -12.86 -2.25
N CYS A 57 -0.17 -12.36 -1.59
CA CYS A 57 0.78 -13.19 -0.83
C CYS A 57 0.30 -13.52 0.58
N LYS A 58 -0.75 -12.85 1.06
CA LYS A 58 -1.32 -12.98 2.41
C LYS A 58 -0.29 -12.79 3.52
N THR A 59 0.68 -11.89 3.29
CA THR A 59 1.76 -11.54 4.22
C THR A 59 2.25 -10.12 3.96
N ASP A 60 2.82 -9.49 4.98
CA ASP A 60 3.53 -8.22 4.93
C ASP A 60 5.05 -8.39 4.74
N SER A 61 5.57 -9.61 4.88
CA SER A 61 7.03 -9.89 4.92
C SER A 61 7.81 -9.51 3.65
N PHE A 62 7.10 -9.32 2.54
CA PHE A 62 7.68 -8.93 1.25
C PHE A 62 7.32 -7.50 0.85
N LEU A 63 6.57 -6.77 1.68
CA LEU A 63 6.23 -5.38 1.43
C LEU A 63 7.46 -4.51 1.66
N GLN A 64 7.71 -3.62 0.72
CA GLN A 64 8.78 -2.63 0.77
C GLN A 64 8.16 -1.26 0.52
N ASP A 65 8.52 -0.27 1.36
CA ASP A 65 8.20 1.13 1.10
C ASP A 65 8.70 1.48 -0.30
N SER A 66 7.76 1.89 -1.16
CA SER A 66 8.08 2.23 -2.52
C SER A 66 8.59 3.66 -2.55
N LYS A 67 9.92 3.82 -2.46
CA LYS A 67 10.57 5.01 -3.00
C LYS A 67 10.55 4.87 -4.53
N LEU A 68 9.40 5.15 -5.14
CA LEU A 68 9.24 5.13 -6.59
C LEU A 68 9.99 6.30 -7.24
#